data_AF-A0A096AYW2-F1
#
_entry.id   AF-A0A096AYW2-F1
#
_cell.length_a   1.000
_cell.length_b   1.000
_cell.length_c   1.000
_cell.angle_alpha   90.00
_cell.angle_beta   90.00
_cell.angle_gamma   90.00
#
_symmetry.space_group_name_H-M   'P 1'
#
loop_
_entity.id
_entity.type
_entity.pdbx_description
1 polymer ?
#
loop_
_entity_poly.entity_id
_entity_poly.type
_entity_poly.pdbx_seq_one_letter_code
_entity_poly.pdbx_strand_id
1 'polypeptide(L)' 'MPNTPAAIGKGMLALCAEAGTAEEYLAGVEDLLAPAGRVERIAEGQ' A
#
# COMPACT_ATOMS: atom_id res chain seq x y z
N MET A 1 -3.29 -0.94 -4.85
CA MET A 1 -3.20 -1.95 -5.93
C MET A 1 -2.02 -2.90 -5.68
N PRO A 2 -2.27 -4.18 -5.35
CA PRO A 2 -1.22 -5.21 -5.24
C PRO A 2 -0.91 -5.87 -6.59
N ASN A 3 0.06 -6.80 -6.59
CA ASN A 3 0.31 -7.74 -7.69
C ASN A 3 0.41 -9.19 -7.17
N THR A 4 0.33 -10.18 -8.05
CA THR A 4 0.26 -11.62 -7.69
C THR A 4 1.39 -12.12 -6.77
N PRO A 5 2.66 -11.66 -6.89
CA PRO A 5 3.73 -12.01 -5.95
C PRO A 5 3.48 -11.64 -4.49
N ALA A 6 2.45 -10.84 -4.19
CA ALA A 6 1.98 -10.63 -2.83
C ALA A 6 1.65 -11.94 -2.09
N ALA A 7 1.18 -12.96 -2.82
CA ALA A 7 0.89 -14.28 -2.26
C ALA A 7 2.11 -14.99 -1.64
N ILE A 8 3.32 -14.57 -1.99
CA ILE A 8 4.58 -15.12 -1.47
C ILE A 8 5.44 -14.07 -0.74
N GLY A 9 4.85 -12.93 -0.36
CA GLY A 9 5.56 -11.86 0.35
C GLY A 9 6.58 -11.11 -0.49
N LYS A 10 6.46 -11.16 -1.82
CA LYS A 10 7.36 -10.47 -2.79
C LYS A 10 6.61 -9.48 -3.67
N GLY A 11 5.46 -9.00 -3.19
CA GLY A 11 4.64 -8.04 -3.91
C GLY A 11 5.27 -6.66 -4.03
N MET A 12 4.78 -5.92 -5.02
CA MET A 12 4.88 -4.47 -5.10
C MET A 12 3.45 -3.93 -4.99
N LEU A 13 3.20 -3.11 -3.98
CA LEU A 13 1.87 -2.64 -3.62
C LEU A 13 1.85 -1.12 -3.68
N ALA A 14 1.03 -0.58 -4.58
CA ALA A 14 0.77 0.86 -4.63
C ALA A 14 -0.36 1.22 -3.67
N LEU A 15 -0.16 2.23 -2.84
CA LEU A 15 -1.15 2.80 -1.93
C LEU A 15 -1.43 4.25 -2.35
N CYS A 16 -2.71 4.61 -2.42
CA CYS A 16 -3.16 5.98 -2.62
C CYS A 16 -4.38 6.19 -1.70
N ALA A 17 -4.56 7.42 -1.23
CA ALA A 17 -5.73 7.83 -0.48
C ALA A 17 -6.14 9.25 -0.87
N GLU A 18 -7.40 9.59 -0.58
CA GLU A 18 -7.93 10.93 -0.82
C GLU A 18 -7.19 11.97 0.04
N ALA A 19 -7.11 13.21 -0.47
CA ALA A 19 -6.57 14.33 0.29
C ALA A 19 -7.32 14.52 1.61
N GLY A 20 -6.56 14.68 2.71
CA GLY A 20 -7.13 14.81 4.06
C GLY A 20 -7.40 13.49 4.77
N THR A 21 -7.10 12.35 4.16
CA THR A 21 -7.06 11.06 4.87
C THR A 21 -6.07 11.16 6.03
N ALA A 22 -6.52 10.81 7.24
CA ALA A 22 -5.67 10.87 8.43
C ALA A 22 -4.50 9.88 8.33
N GLU A 23 -3.32 10.33 8.75
CA GLU A 23 -2.08 9.56 8.65
C GLU A 23 -2.15 8.22 9.41
N GLU A 24 -2.91 8.16 10.51
CA GLU A 24 -3.13 6.92 11.27
C GLU A 24 -3.78 5.82 10.44
N TYR A 25 -4.68 6.16 9.50
CA TYR A 25 -5.29 5.18 8.61
C TYR A 25 -4.31 4.72 7.53
N LEU A 26 -3.51 5.64 7.00
CA LEU A 26 -2.46 5.31 6.03
C LEU A 26 -1.41 4.38 6.64
N ALA A 27 -0.88 4.73 7.81
CA ALA A 27 0.10 3.93 8.54
C ALA A 27 -0.46 2.54 8.89
N GLY A 28 -1.71 2.47 9.37
CA GLY A 28 -2.35 1.18 9.66
C GLY A 28 -2.50 0.27 8.45
N VAL A 29 -2.82 0.83 7.28
CA VAL A 29 -2.88 0.06 6.01
C VAL A 29 -1.48 -0.36 5.55
N GLU A 30 -0.47 0.50 5.71
CA GLU A 30 0.91 0.14 5.38
C GLU A 30 1.42 -1.02 6.23
N ASP A 31 1.17 -0.99 7.54
CA ASP A 31 1.52 -2.08 8.45
C ASP A 31 0.81 -3.39 8.08
N LEU A 32 -0.47 -3.31 7.69
CA LEU A 32 -1.23 -4.47 7.22
C LEU A 32 -0.66 -5.06 5.93
N LEU A 33 -0.15 -4.21 5.02
CA LEU A 33 0.33 -4.62 3.71
C LEU A 33 1.83 -4.99 3.71
N ALA A 34 2.61 -4.55 4.68
CA ALA A 34 4.06 -4.79 4.77
C ALA A 34 4.47 -6.28 4.66
N PRO A 35 3.73 -7.27 5.22
CA PRO A 35 4.08 -8.67 5.04
C PRO A 35 3.92 -9.18 3.60
N ALA A 36 3.09 -8.52 2.78
CA ALA A 36 2.84 -8.93 1.40
C ALA A 36 3.94 -8.46 0.43
N GLY A 37 4.79 -7.52 0.84
CA GLY A 37 5.88 -7.01 0.01
C GLY A 37 6.15 -5.51 0.25
N ARG A 38 6.69 -4.83 -0.76
CA ARG A 38 7.00 -3.40 -0.66
C ARG A 38 5.74 -2.59 -0.93
N VAL A 39 5.41 -1.69 0.00
CA VAL A 39 4.33 -0.72 -0.13
C VAL A 39 4.92 0.63 -0.55
N GLU A 40 4.29 1.31 -1.50
CA GLU A 40 4.70 2.62 -1.98
C GLU A 40 3.48 3.54 -2.12
N ARG A 41 3.56 4.72 -1.51
CA ARG A 41 2.53 5.75 -1.67
C ARG A 41 2.70 6.44 -3.02
N ILE A 42 1.63 6.50 -3.80
CA ILE A 42 1.58 7.16 -5.11
C ILE A 42 0.33 8.03 -5.22
N ALA A 43 0.32 9.01 -6.14
CA ALA A 43 -0.90 9.73 -6.48
C ALA A 43 -1.84 8.85 -7.34
N GLU A 44 -3.14 9.11 -7.27
CA GLU A 44 -4.12 8.39 -8.10
C GLU A 44 -3.88 8.72 -9.58
N GLY A 45 -3.85 7.69 -10.43
CA GLY A 45 -3.64 7.83 -11.87
C GLY A 45 -2.18 7.93 -12.33
N GLN A 46 -1.20 7.71 -11.43
CA GLN A 46 0.19 7.46 -11.80
C GLN A 46 0.44 6.02 -12.28
#